data_AF-A0A1F6BXY1-F1
#
_entry.id   AF-A0A1F6BXY1-F1
#
_cell.length_a   1.000
_cell.length_b   1.000
_cell.length_c   1.000
_cell.angle_alpha   90.00
_cell.angle_beta   90.00
_cell.angle_gamma   90.00
#
_symmetry.space_group_name_H-M   'P 1'
#
loop_
_entity.id
_entity.type
_entity.pdbx_description
1 polymer ?
#
loop_
_entity_poly.entity_id
_entity_poly.type
_entity_poly.pdbx_seq_one_letter_code
_entity_poly.pdbx_strand_id
1 'polypeptide(L)'
;MDWINVRPLSKPEKLADVAMAPLMRVISGAPSEVPQSTHRWNNAKLDAEICSSFRDDCMVEIAGDPAAKRMWYGSLPLFHLPILGGWKRYVVLQSERPHIKWYVGWITQEVCGYSRIPSLGATRSLIGPGNVKFFGLNAAGLQIPIRMVGEGKIGDGGEWRNLPLR
;
A
#
# COMPACT_ATOMS: atom_id res chain seq x y z
N MET A 1 10.66 -19.79 -8.77
CA MET A 1 9.90 -18.88 -7.89
C MET A 1 10.75 -18.62 -6.68
N ASP A 2 11.25 -17.40 -6.58
CA ASP A 2 12.10 -17.02 -5.46
C ASP A 2 11.24 -16.72 -4.24
N TRP A 3 11.65 -17.25 -3.09
CA TRP A 3 10.94 -17.10 -1.83
C TRP A 3 11.33 -15.77 -1.22
N ILE A 4 10.35 -14.90 -0.96
CA ILE A 4 10.62 -13.63 -0.30
C ILE A 4 10.64 -13.84 1.21
N ASN A 5 11.72 -13.45 1.86
CA ASN A 5 11.73 -13.38 3.32
C ASN A 5 10.88 -12.19 3.77
N VAL A 6 9.58 -12.42 3.97
CA VAL A 6 8.65 -11.42 4.49
C VAL A 6 9.05 -11.07 5.91
N ARG A 7 9.32 -9.78 6.16
CA ARG A 7 9.71 -9.27 7.48
C ARG A 7 8.56 -8.46 8.07
N PRO A 8 7.71 -9.03 8.97
CA PRO A 8 6.71 -8.25 9.67
C PRO A 8 7.33 -7.12 10.50
N LEU A 9 6.51 -6.16 10.92
CA LEU A 9 6.96 -5.15 11.88
C LEU A 9 7.38 -5.76 13.22
N SER A 10 8.51 -5.30 13.74
CA SER A 10 8.97 -5.55 15.10
C SER A 10 8.09 -4.81 16.13
N LYS A 11 8.22 -5.15 17.42
CA LYS A 11 7.45 -4.48 18.49
C LYS A 11 7.70 -2.95 18.53
N PRO A 12 8.94 -2.45 18.42
CA PRO A 12 9.21 -1.00 18.38
C PRO A 12 8.54 -0.31 17.19
N GLU A 13 8.60 -0.91 16.00
CA GLU A 13 7.98 -0.34 14.79
C GLU A 13 6.46 -0.25 14.91
N LYS A 14 5.82 -1.26 15.52
CA LYS A 14 4.38 -1.21 15.82
C LYS A 14 4.05 -0.08 16.80
N LEU A 15 4.88 0.12 17.82
CA LEU A 15 4.68 1.20 18.79
C LEU A 15 4.84 2.58 18.12
N ALA A 16 5.82 2.72 17.22
CA ALA A 16 6.00 3.93 16.43
C ALA A 16 4.76 4.22 15.56
N ASP A 17 4.17 3.21 14.92
CA ASP A 17 2.91 3.38 14.17
C ASP A 17 1.75 3.87 15.07
N VAL A 18 1.61 3.31 16.28
CA VAL A 18 0.58 3.77 17.24
C VAL A 18 0.80 5.22 17.64
N ALA A 19 2.04 5.61 17.91
CA ALA A 19 2.39 6.98 18.28
C ALA A 19 2.16 7.97 17.13
N MET A 20 2.37 7.54 15.88
CA MET A 20 2.15 8.37 14.69
C MET A 20 0.69 8.48 14.27
N ALA A 21 -0.18 7.56 14.72
CA ALA A 21 -1.58 7.51 14.27
C ALA A 21 -2.37 8.83 14.47
N PRO A 22 -2.29 9.55 15.61
CA PRO A 22 -2.97 10.83 15.78
C PRO A 22 -2.50 11.88 14.77
N LEU A 23 -1.18 11.98 14.55
CA LEU A 23 -0.60 12.90 13.58
C LEU A 23 -1.06 12.57 12.15
N MET A 24 -1.05 11.28 11.79
CA MET A 24 -1.49 10.85 10.46
C MET A 24 -2.98 11.10 10.21
N ARG A 25 -3.83 11.09 11.25
CA ARG A 25 -5.24 11.50 11.12
C ARG A 25 -5.36 12.97 10.73
N VAL A 26 -4.59 13.85 11.36
CA VAL A 26 -4.57 15.29 11.01
C VAL A 26 -4.04 15.50 9.59
N ILE A 27 -2.90 14.89 9.28
CA ILE A 27 -2.22 15.01 7.98
C ILE A 27 -3.06 14.46 6.81
N SER A 28 -3.90 13.46 7.07
CA SER A 28 -4.78 12.90 6.03
C SER A 28 -5.81 13.90 5.51
N GLY A 29 -6.14 14.95 6.28
CA GLY A 29 -7.26 15.85 5.98
C GLY A 29 -8.64 15.16 6.05
N ALA A 30 -8.69 13.91 6.53
CA ALA A 30 -9.89 13.06 6.58
C ALA A 30 -9.92 12.30 7.93
N PRO A 31 -10.13 12.99 9.06
CA PRO A 31 -9.90 12.42 10.40
C PRO A 31 -10.83 11.24 10.76
N SER A 32 -11.98 11.16 10.09
CA SER A 32 -12.96 10.07 10.19
C SER A 32 -12.59 8.81 9.41
N GLU A 33 -11.56 8.87 8.54
CA GLU A 33 -11.05 7.71 7.83
C GLU A 33 -9.89 7.04 8.60
N VAL A 34 -9.60 5.78 8.27
CA VAL A 34 -8.38 5.13 8.75
C VAL A 34 -7.17 5.82 8.12
N PRO A 35 -6.21 6.31 8.92
CA PRO A 35 -5.05 7.02 8.39
C PRO A 35 -4.12 6.09 7.62
N GLN A 36 -3.35 6.70 6.72
CA GLN A 36 -2.31 6.02 5.96
C GLN A 36 -1.23 5.44 6.89
N SER A 37 -0.87 4.18 6.69
CA SER A 37 0.22 3.51 7.43
C SER A 37 1.41 3.20 6.50
N THR A 38 2.00 4.23 5.89
CA THR A 38 3.07 4.08 4.89
C THR A 38 4.40 4.69 5.32
N HIS A 39 4.67 4.70 6.62
CA HIS A 39 5.97 5.13 7.12
C HIS A 39 7.10 4.30 6.51
N ARG A 40 8.32 4.84 6.50
CA ARG A 40 9.48 4.15 5.91
C ARG A 40 9.68 2.74 6.49
N TRP A 41 9.44 2.54 7.78
CA TRP A 41 9.55 1.21 8.42
C TRP A 41 8.41 0.25 8.03
N ASN A 42 7.31 0.74 7.49
CA ASN A 42 6.17 -0.08 7.05
C ASN A 42 6.40 -0.73 5.70
N ASN A 43 7.46 -0.39 4.98
CA ASN A 43 7.69 -0.82 3.62
C ASN A 43 9.04 -1.53 3.50
N ALA A 44 9.08 -2.60 2.72
CA ALA A 44 10.31 -3.27 2.32
C ALA A 44 10.47 -3.16 0.81
N LYS A 45 11.69 -2.83 0.36
CA LYS A 45 12.05 -2.86 -1.06
C LYS A 45 12.38 -4.30 -1.47
N LEU A 46 12.08 -4.62 -2.72
CA LEU A 46 12.45 -5.86 -3.37
C LEU A 46 13.35 -5.55 -4.56
N ASP A 47 14.24 -6.49 -4.88
CA ASP A 47 15.08 -6.41 -6.07
C ASP A 47 14.22 -6.56 -7.33
N ALA A 48 14.59 -5.86 -8.39
CA ALA A 48 13.83 -5.84 -9.63
C ALA A 48 13.74 -7.23 -10.28
N GLU A 49 14.80 -8.02 -10.15
CA GLU A 49 14.90 -9.39 -10.63
C GLU A 49 13.90 -10.33 -9.93
N ILE A 50 13.67 -10.14 -8.63
CA ILE A 50 12.66 -10.92 -7.89
C ILE A 50 11.27 -10.57 -8.44
N CYS A 51 10.99 -9.28 -8.62
CA CYS A 51 9.68 -8.82 -9.06
C CYS A 51 9.38 -9.16 -10.52
N SER A 52 10.40 -9.28 -11.39
CA SER A 52 10.22 -9.74 -12.77
C SER A 52 9.89 -11.23 -12.87
N SER A 53 10.20 -12.01 -11.83
CA SER A 53 9.87 -13.45 -11.76
C SER A 53 8.43 -13.75 -11.34
N PHE A 54 7.70 -12.73 -10.89
CA PHE A 54 6.32 -12.91 -10.44
C PHE A 54 5.37 -13.18 -11.59
N ARG A 55 4.30 -13.92 -11.29
CA ARG A 55 3.27 -14.26 -12.26
C ARG A 55 2.29 -13.10 -12.44
N ASP A 56 2.11 -12.68 -13.69
CA ASP A 56 1.18 -11.61 -14.06
C ASP A 56 -0.29 -11.97 -13.77
N ASP A 57 -0.65 -13.26 -13.88
CA ASP A 57 -2.03 -13.74 -13.62
C ASP A 57 -2.44 -13.67 -12.12
N CYS A 58 -1.49 -13.39 -11.23
CA CYS A 58 -1.72 -13.19 -9.81
C CYS A 58 -1.66 -11.71 -9.40
N MET A 59 -1.65 -10.78 -10.36
CA MET A 59 -1.53 -9.34 -10.13
C MET A 59 -2.74 -8.56 -10.61
N VAL A 60 -2.85 -7.33 -10.13
CA VAL A 60 -3.82 -6.33 -10.60
C VAL A 60 -3.04 -5.15 -11.17
N GLU A 61 -3.22 -4.86 -12.46
CA GLU A 61 -2.62 -3.69 -13.11
C GLU A 61 -3.57 -2.50 -13.08
N ILE A 62 -3.07 -1.36 -12.61
CA ILE A 62 -3.82 -0.11 -12.48
C ILE A 62 -3.06 1.00 -13.21
N ALA A 63 -3.78 1.72 -14.07
CA ALA A 63 -3.25 2.91 -14.73
C ALA A 63 -2.93 4.01 -13.71
N GLY A 64 -1.84 4.75 -13.95
CA GLY A 64 -1.48 5.87 -13.10
C GLY A 64 -2.56 6.95 -13.06
N ASP A 65 -2.63 7.69 -11.96
CA ASP A 65 -3.49 8.86 -11.82
C ASP A 65 -2.77 10.10 -12.40
N PRO A 66 -3.19 10.64 -13.56
CA PRO A 66 -2.52 11.78 -14.17
C PRO A 66 -2.60 13.06 -13.31
N ALA A 67 -3.55 13.12 -12.37
CA ALA A 67 -3.65 14.22 -11.41
C ALA A 67 -2.67 14.07 -10.23
N ALA A 68 -2.14 12.86 -9.99
CA ALA A 68 -1.17 12.62 -8.94
C ALA A 68 0.19 13.22 -9.31
N LYS A 69 0.84 13.87 -8.35
CA LYS A 69 2.20 14.42 -8.53
C LYS A 69 3.16 13.76 -7.56
N ARG A 70 4.38 13.49 -8.00
CA ARG A 70 5.47 13.15 -7.07
C ARG A 70 5.93 14.43 -6.41
N MET A 71 5.48 14.65 -5.19
CA MET A 71 5.81 15.85 -4.44
C MET A 71 6.85 15.52 -3.38
N TRP A 72 7.92 16.29 -3.36
CA TRP A 72 9.03 16.18 -2.42
C TRP A 72 9.32 17.56 -1.83
N TYR A 73 9.68 17.61 -0.54
CA TYR A 73 10.28 18.77 0.09
C TYR A 73 11.58 18.33 0.76
N GLY A 74 12.71 18.60 0.10
CA GLY A 74 13.97 17.93 0.43
C GLY A 74 13.82 16.41 0.34
N SER A 75 14.11 15.70 1.43
CA SER A 75 13.95 14.24 1.55
C SER A 75 12.58 13.78 2.04
N LEU A 76 11.64 14.70 2.33
CA LEU A 76 10.28 14.33 2.73
C LEU A 76 9.41 13.99 1.53
N PRO A 77 8.84 12.77 1.45
CA PRO A 77 7.91 12.38 0.41
C PRO A 77 6.51 12.99 0.69
N LEU A 78 6.31 14.27 0.34
CA LEU A 78 5.05 14.99 0.55
C LEU A 78 3.85 14.37 -0.19
N PHE A 79 4.08 13.50 -1.17
CA PHE A 79 2.99 12.75 -1.82
C PHE A 79 2.21 11.82 -0.86
N HIS A 80 2.79 11.46 0.29
CA HIS A 80 2.11 10.78 1.40
C HIS A 80 1.29 11.73 2.31
N LEU A 81 1.21 13.03 1.99
CA LEU A 81 0.47 14.04 2.77
C LEU A 81 -0.73 14.54 1.96
N PRO A 82 -1.89 13.88 2.02
CA PRO A 82 -3.09 14.28 1.27
C PRO A 82 -3.51 15.75 1.49
N ILE A 83 -3.30 16.31 2.69
CA ILE A 83 -3.64 17.71 2.98
C ILE A 83 -2.81 18.71 2.17
N LEU A 84 -1.60 18.34 1.72
CA LEU A 84 -0.73 19.17 0.89
C LEU A 84 -0.81 18.82 -0.60
N GLY A 85 -1.88 18.14 -1.03
CA GLY A 85 -2.07 17.70 -2.42
C GLY A 85 -1.47 16.32 -2.72
N GLY A 86 -1.14 15.54 -1.67
CA GLY A 86 -0.66 14.16 -1.79
C GLY A 86 -1.65 13.25 -2.52
N TRP A 87 -1.25 12.01 -2.79
CA TRP A 87 -2.10 11.08 -3.53
C TRP A 87 -3.35 10.76 -2.71
N LYS A 88 -4.51 10.83 -3.36
CA LYS A 88 -5.82 10.61 -2.71
C LYS A 88 -6.56 9.43 -3.29
N ARG A 89 -6.39 9.13 -4.58
CA ARG A 89 -7.06 8.00 -5.23
C ARG A 89 -6.43 6.70 -4.75
N TYR A 90 -7.29 5.73 -4.47
CA TYR A 90 -6.90 4.39 -4.06
C TYR A 90 -7.71 3.33 -4.78
N VAL A 91 -7.11 2.16 -4.92
CA VAL A 91 -7.83 0.90 -5.20
C VAL A 91 -7.99 0.10 -3.92
N VAL A 92 -9.00 -0.76 -3.91
CA VAL A 92 -9.25 -1.72 -2.85
C VAL A 92 -8.91 -3.11 -3.37
N LEU A 93 -7.94 -3.73 -2.73
CA LEU A 93 -7.37 -5.02 -3.11
C LEU A 93 -7.71 -6.06 -2.06
N GLN A 94 -7.99 -7.28 -2.51
CA GLN A 94 -8.28 -8.41 -1.65
C GLN A 94 -7.59 -9.66 -2.18
N SER A 95 -7.08 -10.51 -1.28
CA SER A 95 -6.69 -11.87 -1.68
C SER A 95 -7.91 -12.66 -2.15
N GLU A 96 -7.74 -13.45 -3.21
CA GLU A 96 -8.76 -14.43 -3.61
C GLU A 96 -8.88 -15.61 -2.64
N ARG A 97 -7.88 -15.80 -1.77
CA ARG A 97 -7.91 -16.78 -0.70
C ARG A 97 -8.49 -16.10 0.55
N PRO A 98 -9.72 -16.46 0.98
CA PRO A 98 -10.33 -15.82 2.13
C PRO A 98 -9.58 -16.18 3.42
N HIS A 99 -9.63 -15.29 4.41
CA HIS A 99 -9.13 -15.49 5.77
C HIS A 99 -7.62 -15.77 5.93
N ILE A 100 -6.82 -15.59 4.87
CA ILE A 100 -5.37 -15.66 4.99
C ILE A 100 -4.78 -14.29 5.29
N LYS A 101 -3.72 -14.31 6.10
CA LYS A 101 -2.85 -13.16 6.28
C LYS A 101 -2.04 -12.93 5.01
N TRP A 102 -2.12 -11.72 4.45
CA TRP A 102 -1.40 -11.38 3.23
C TRP A 102 -0.80 -9.97 3.29
N TYR A 103 0.17 -9.72 2.43
CA TYR A 103 0.93 -8.49 2.33
C TYR A 103 0.76 -7.93 0.92
N VAL A 104 0.28 -6.70 0.82
CA VAL A 104 0.17 -6.01 -0.47
C VAL A 104 1.53 -5.50 -0.90
N GLY A 105 1.87 -5.65 -2.17
CA GLY A 105 3.03 -5.03 -2.78
C GLY A 105 2.71 -4.39 -4.12
N TRP A 106 3.67 -3.62 -4.61
CA TRP A 106 3.57 -2.82 -5.82
C TRP A 106 4.82 -2.95 -6.66
N ILE A 107 4.64 -2.90 -7.97
CA ILE A 107 5.68 -2.81 -8.98
C ILE A 107 5.37 -1.58 -9.81
N THR A 108 6.35 -0.69 -9.89
CA THR A 108 6.35 0.47 -10.79
C THR A 108 7.61 0.39 -11.66
N GLN A 109 7.76 1.31 -12.61
CA GLN A 109 8.99 1.41 -13.40
C GLN A 109 10.26 1.68 -12.57
N GLU A 110 10.12 2.28 -11.38
CA GLU A 110 11.26 2.72 -10.57
C GLU A 110 11.49 1.90 -9.32
N VAL A 111 10.41 1.43 -8.69
CA VAL A 111 10.47 0.75 -7.40
C VAL A 111 9.57 -0.47 -7.39
N CYS A 112 10.08 -1.53 -6.76
CA CYS A 112 9.30 -2.66 -6.32
C CYS A 112 9.39 -2.79 -4.80
N GLY A 113 8.28 -3.13 -4.16
CA GLY A 113 8.26 -3.33 -2.72
C GLY A 113 6.93 -3.85 -2.21
N TYR A 114 6.86 -4.07 -0.91
CA TYR A 114 5.64 -4.51 -0.23
C TYR A 114 5.47 -3.83 1.12
N SER A 115 4.21 -3.71 1.55
CA SER A 115 3.86 -3.30 2.91
C SER A 115 4.15 -4.45 3.85
N ARG A 116 4.98 -4.22 4.86
CA ARG A 116 5.30 -5.14 5.96
C ARG A 116 4.14 -5.30 6.94
N ILE A 117 3.07 -4.51 6.78
CA ILE A 117 1.87 -4.63 7.60
C ILE A 117 0.88 -5.55 6.90
N PRO A 118 0.52 -6.68 7.52
CA PRO A 118 -0.39 -7.62 6.92
C PRO A 118 -1.84 -7.12 6.92
N SER A 119 -2.62 -7.67 6.00
CA SER A 119 -4.07 -7.56 5.92
C SER A 119 -4.71 -8.93 6.10
N LEU A 120 -5.86 -8.98 6.77
CA LEU A 120 -6.70 -10.19 6.90
C LEU A 120 -7.89 -10.19 5.93
N GLY A 121 -8.18 -9.03 5.35
CA GLY A 121 -9.25 -8.81 4.38
C GLY A 121 -8.79 -7.84 3.31
N ALA A 122 -9.74 -7.05 2.80
CA ALA A 122 -9.45 -6.02 1.82
C ALA A 122 -8.57 -4.90 2.41
N THR A 123 -7.75 -4.28 1.56
CA THR A 123 -6.90 -3.14 1.90
C THR A 123 -6.95 -2.10 0.80
N ARG A 124 -6.84 -0.83 1.19
CA ARG A 124 -6.66 0.28 0.25
C ARG A 124 -5.17 0.43 -0.08
N SER A 125 -4.86 0.76 -1.33
CA SER A 125 -3.52 1.19 -1.76
C SER A 125 -3.60 2.38 -2.70
N LEU A 126 -2.73 3.37 -2.49
CA LEU A 126 -2.73 4.62 -3.25
C LEU A 126 -2.22 4.44 -4.68
N ILE A 127 -2.78 5.22 -5.58
CA ILE A 127 -2.39 5.26 -6.99
C ILE A 127 -1.53 6.50 -7.22
N GLY A 128 -0.34 6.29 -7.77
CA GLY A 128 0.58 7.36 -8.18
C GLY A 128 0.43 7.75 -9.64
N PRO A 129 1.28 8.66 -10.16
CA PRO A 129 1.21 9.11 -11.55
C PRO A 129 1.58 8.06 -12.59
N GLY A 130 2.38 7.06 -12.20
CA GLY A 130 2.78 5.98 -13.09
C GLY A 130 1.88 4.76 -12.94
N ASN A 131 1.80 3.95 -13.98
CA ASN A 131 1.16 2.63 -13.92
C ASN A 131 1.80 1.79 -12.81
N VAL A 132 0.97 0.99 -12.16
CA VAL A 132 1.38 0.13 -11.06
C VAL A 132 0.74 -1.24 -11.21
N LYS A 133 1.54 -2.29 -11.03
CA LYS A 133 1.04 -3.64 -10.81
C LYS A 133 1.06 -3.93 -9.31
N PHE A 134 -0.08 -4.27 -8.75
CA PHE A 134 -0.19 -4.74 -7.38
C PHE A 134 -0.10 -6.26 -7.33
N PHE A 135 0.55 -6.78 -6.30
CA PHE A 135 0.64 -8.21 -6.03
C PHE A 135 0.38 -8.50 -4.54
N GLY A 136 0.08 -9.76 -4.23
CA GLY A 136 -0.05 -10.24 -2.85
C GLY A 136 1.02 -11.26 -2.50
N LEU A 137 1.55 -11.19 -1.28
CA LEU A 137 2.36 -12.24 -0.67
C LEU A 137 1.64 -12.85 0.53
N ASN A 138 1.77 -14.16 0.73
CA ASN A 138 1.36 -14.80 1.99
C ASN A 138 2.45 -14.67 3.07
N ALA A 139 2.20 -15.21 4.27
CA ALA A 139 3.16 -15.19 5.37
C ALA A 139 4.47 -15.96 5.12
N ALA A 140 4.47 -16.91 4.19
CA ALA A 140 5.66 -17.63 3.75
C ALA A 140 6.42 -16.91 2.62
N GLY A 141 5.93 -15.75 2.17
CA GLY A 141 6.53 -14.97 1.10
C GLY A 141 6.29 -15.50 -0.31
N LEU A 142 5.29 -16.37 -0.47
CA LEU A 142 4.83 -16.82 -1.77
C LEU A 142 3.81 -15.84 -2.35
N GLN A 143 3.94 -15.58 -3.65
CA GLN A 143 2.94 -14.83 -4.39
C GLN A 143 1.59 -15.56 -4.35
N ILE A 144 0.52 -14.79 -4.15
CA ILE A 144 -0.86 -15.26 -4.15
C ILE A 144 -1.70 -14.41 -5.10
N PRO A 145 -2.77 -14.99 -5.69
CA PRO A 145 -3.69 -14.21 -6.50
C PRO A 145 -4.46 -13.20 -5.64
N ILE A 146 -4.61 -12.00 -6.19
CA ILE A 146 -5.39 -10.91 -5.63
C ILE A 146 -6.35 -10.37 -6.69
N ARG A 147 -7.38 -9.68 -6.25
CA ARG A 147 -8.35 -8.99 -7.11
C ARG A 147 -8.66 -7.60 -6.58
N MET A 148 -9.06 -6.72 -7.51
CA MET A 148 -9.65 -5.42 -7.16
C MET A 148 -11.12 -5.62 -6.82
N VAL A 149 -11.56 -5.05 -5.69
CA VAL A 149 -12.95 -5.12 -5.22
C VAL A 149 -13.61 -3.75 -5.10
N GLY A 150 -12.87 -2.68 -5.36
CA GLY A 150 -13.39 -1.32 -5.33
C GLY A 150 -12.31 -0.27 -5.53
N GLU A 151 -12.72 0.98 -5.55
CA GLU A 151 -11.87 2.16 -5.61
C GLU A 151 -12.48 3.31 -4.81
N GLY A 152 -11.70 4.36 -4.62
CA GLY A 152 -12.20 5.58 -3.99
C GLY A 152 -11.14 6.65 -3.87
N LYS A 153 -11.45 7.65 -3.05
CA LYS A 153 -10.60 8.80 -2.82
C LYS A 153 -10.64 9.21 -1.35
N ILE A 154 -9.48 9.49 -0.78
CA ILE A 154 -9.35 9.99 0.60
C ILE A 154 -10.05 11.35 0.71
N GLY A 155 -10.88 11.49 1.75
CA GLY A 155 -11.64 12.70 2.06
C GLY A 155 -13.10 12.62 1.62
N ASP A 156 -13.46 11.68 0.76
CA ASP A 156 -14.84 11.51 0.28
C ASP A 156 -15.68 10.68 1.27
N GLY A 157 -15.08 10.07 2.29
CA GLY A 157 -15.81 9.31 3.30
C GLY A 157 -16.57 8.09 2.75
N GLY A 158 -16.12 7.54 1.62
CA GLY A 158 -16.79 6.44 0.91
C GLY A 158 -16.84 5.12 1.69
N GLU A 159 -17.44 4.09 1.07
CA GLU A 159 -17.65 2.74 1.63
C GLU A 159 -16.40 2.16 2.29
N TRP A 160 -15.23 2.41 1.67
CA TRP A 160 -13.96 1.81 2.05
C TRP A 160 -13.16 2.59 3.09
N ARG A 161 -13.70 3.69 3.64
CA ARG A 161 -12.99 4.60 4.56
C ARG A 161 -12.40 3.94 5.81
N ASN A 162 -13.01 2.83 6.25
CA ASN A 162 -12.61 2.08 7.43
C ASN A 162 -11.59 0.97 7.12
N LEU A 163 -11.25 0.76 5.85
CA LEU A 163 -10.24 -0.22 5.47
C LEU A 163 -8.82 0.35 5.69
N PRO A 164 -7.85 -0.50 6.09
CA PRO A 164 -6.46 -0.11 6.19
C PRO A 164 -5.95 0.48 4.87
N LEU A 165 -5.15 1.54 4.95
CA LEU A 165 -4.46 2.13 3.81
C LEU A 165 -2.97 1.81 3.89
N ARG A 166 -2.49 1.04 2.91
CA ARG A 166 -1.18 0.37 2.89
C ARG A 166 -0.39 0.74 1.64
#